data_AF-A0A395HTT5-F1
#
_entry.id   AF-A0A395HTT5-F1
#
_cell.length_a   1.000
_cell.length_b   1.000
_cell.length_c   1.000
_cell.angle_alpha   90.00
_cell.angle_beta   90.00
_cell.angle_gamma   90.00
#
_symmetry.space_group_name_H-M   'P 1'
#
loop_
_entity.id
_entity.type
_entity.pdbx_description
1 polymer ?
#
loop_
_entity_poly.entity_id
_entity_poly.type
_entity_poly.pdbx_seq_one_letter_code
_entity_poly.pdbx_strand_id
1 'polypeptide(L)'
;MSTLWPVKSLLIALGIVGVLGTWGRTALDGSTELLTKVLDDPNGQLPGTQVLLQRTFTGIRIPIDHIISTLVVFYKPSLVRPTLWLTLFQICSLGGTGWIWAFSYITSALTVAKSKVSVVGSFKPLQGASTVSSPALVKQLLLPAIILGYLVPAALMGIFSSSPASTAHKSAIGAWNMYPILIFPILIFPILGILRSIFPPAVATTGPKAHLHAIRAANIPALITSVALHFFLLGVSLSTILFPSIFTPAYLAELHPSAAFVPPLVLPPATTPGGGVKGFLMWDELFAYLVVLVVVALELQGAWSTIQPRGGALQ
;
A
#
# COMPACT_ATOMS: atom_id res chain seq x y z
N MET A 1 -0.95 -33.29 -12.62
CA MET A 1 -0.08 -33.12 -11.44
C MET A 1 0.98 -32.05 -11.73
N SER A 2 1.36 -31.25 -10.72
CA SER A 2 2.66 -30.55 -10.53
C SER A 2 2.89 -29.04 -10.80
N THR A 3 1.93 -28.20 -11.21
CA THR A 3 2.23 -26.75 -11.39
C THR A 3 1.98 -25.86 -10.16
N LEU A 4 1.61 -26.40 -8.99
CA LEU A 4 1.21 -25.59 -7.82
C LEU A 4 2.28 -25.43 -6.74
N TRP A 5 3.21 -26.37 -6.63
CA TRP A 5 4.43 -26.20 -5.82
C TRP A 5 5.24 -24.96 -6.22
N PRO A 6 5.42 -24.60 -7.52
CA PRO A 6 6.19 -23.41 -7.88
C PRO A 6 5.57 -22.10 -7.39
N VAL A 7 4.25 -21.98 -7.24
CA VAL A 7 3.64 -20.67 -6.92
C VAL A 7 3.83 -20.28 -5.46
N LYS A 8 3.71 -21.22 -4.52
CA LYS A 8 3.99 -20.96 -3.11
C LYS A 8 5.47 -20.58 -2.92
N SER A 9 6.37 -21.38 -3.51
CA SER A 9 7.81 -21.10 -3.48
C SER A 9 8.14 -19.77 -4.14
N LEU A 10 7.46 -19.42 -5.24
CA LEU A 10 7.61 -18.12 -5.90
C LEU A 10 7.14 -16.97 -5.02
N LEU A 11 5.99 -17.06 -4.37
CA LEU A 11 5.50 -16.01 -3.46
C LEU A 11 6.42 -15.85 -2.24
N ILE A 12 6.92 -16.95 -1.68
CA ILE A 12 7.90 -16.91 -0.59
C ILE A 12 9.22 -16.28 -1.07
N ALA A 13 9.71 -16.69 -2.24
CA ALA A 13 10.91 -16.12 -2.84
C ALA A 13 10.74 -14.62 -3.11
N LEU A 14 9.62 -14.19 -3.70
CA LEU A 14 9.28 -12.79 -3.90
C LEU A 14 9.19 -12.03 -2.58
N GLY A 15 8.65 -12.64 -1.52
CA GLY A 15 8.65 -12.05 -0.18
C GLY A 15 10.05 -11.85 0.39
N ILE A 16 10.91 -12.88 0.32
CA ILE A 16 12.31 -12.80 0.79
C ILE A 16 13.09 -11.77 -0.01
N VAL A 17 13.04 -11.86 -1.35
CA VAL A 17 13.75 -10.92 -2.23
C VAL A 17 13.17 -9.51 -2.07
N GLY A 18 11.87 -9.37 -1.84
CA GLY A 18 11.22 -8.09 -1.53
C GLY A 18 11.76 -7.47 -0.24
N VAL A 19 11.83 -8.24 0.85
CA VAL A 19 12.42 -7.80 2.12
C VAL A 19 13.90 -7.43 1.96
N LEU A 20 14.68 -8.22 1.23
CA LEU A 20 16.09 -7.92 0.98
C LEU A 20 16.26 -6.68 0.08
N GLY A 21 15.45 -6.54 -0.96
CA GLY A 21 15.48 -5.43 -1.90
C GLY A 21 15.01 -4.10 -1.31
N THR A 22 14.14 -4.13 -0.31
CA THR A 22 13.69 -2.96 0.44
C THR A 22 14.60 -2.69 1.64
N TRP A 23 14.54 -3.54 2.66
CA TRP A 23 15.23 -3.34 3.94
C TRP A 23 16.71 -3.66 3.88
N GLY A 24 17.09 -4.76 3.22
CA GLY A 24 18.50 -5.14 3.06
C GLY A 24 19.29 -4.07 2.32
N ARG A 25 18.72 -3.57 1.22
CA ARG A 25 19.24 -2.42 0.47
C ARG A 25 19.40 -1.17 1.34
N THR A 26 18.34 -0.76 2.03
CA THR A 26 18.30 0.48 2.84
C THR A 26 19.33 0.42 3.98
N ALA A 27 19.63 -0.77 4.47
CA ALA A 27 20.73 -0.99 5.40
C ALA A 27 22.11 -0.86 4.72
N LEU A 28 22.29 -1.45 3.53
CA LEU A 28 23.57 -1.46 2.81
C LEU A 28 23.95 -0.10 2.21
N ASP A 29 22.99 0.71 1.79
CA ASP A 29 23.25 2.04 1.22
C ASP A 29 23.37 3.15 2.30
N GLY A 30 23.27 2.81 3.58
CA GLY A 30 23.39 3.73 4.70
C GLY A 30 22.13 4.56 4.99
N SER A 31 21.03 4.35 4.26
CA SER A 31 19.78 5.08 4.47
C SER A 31 19.19 4.85 5.86
N THR A 32 19.27 3.62 6.38
CA THR A 32 18.82 3.32 7.75
C THR A 32 19.62 4.12 8.77
N GLU A 33 20.93 4.23 8.61
CA GLU A 33 21.78 4.99 9.52
C GLU A 33 21.46 6.49 9.45
N LEU A 34 21.26 7.04 8.26
CA LEU A 34 20.85 8.43 8.07
C LEU A 34 19.49 8.73 8.73
N LEU A 35 18.54 7.80 8.60
CA LEU A 35 17.23 7.91 9.23
C LEU A 35 17.35 7.89 10.76
N THR A 36 18.10 6.94 11.32
CA THR A 36 18.35 6.85 12.77
C THR A 36 19.03 8.11 13.30
N LYS A 37 20.06 8.63 12.61
CA LYS A 37 20.73 9.88 12.99
C LYS A 37 19.76 11.06 13.10
N VAL A 38 18.79 11.14 12.21
CA VAL A 38 17.78 12.22 12.19
C VAL A 38 16.76 12.04 13.31
N LEU A 39 16.38 10.80 13.59
CA LEU A 39 15.46 10.47 14.69
C LEU A 39 16.11 10.68 16.06
N ASP A 40 17.43 10.51 16.17
CA ASP A 40 18.19 10.63 17.40
C ASP A 40 18.91 11.98 17.58
N ASP A 41 18.94 12.83 16.54
CA ASP A 41 19.56 14.17 16.61
C ASP A 41 19.01 14.95 17.82
N PRO A 42 19.82 15.37 18.80
CA PRO A 42 19.34 16.14 19.95
C PRO A 42 18.69 17.47 19.55
N ASN A 43 19.11 18.07 18.43
CA ASN A 43 18.51 19.29 17.90
C ASN A 43 17.21 19.01 17.14
N GLY A 44 16.94 17.75 16.84
CA GLY A 44 15.73 17.30 16.16
C GLY A 44 15.50 17.98 14.84
N GLN A 45 16.54 18.30 14.07
CA GLN A 45 16.35 18.96 12.79
C GLN A 45 16.03 17.95 11.70
N LEU A 46 15.10 18.32 10.84
CA LEU A 46 14.85 17.58 9.62
C LEU A 46 16.06 17.73 8.68
N PRO A 47 16.43 16.67 7.93
CA PRO A 47 17.66 16.63 7.14
C PRO A 47 17.72 17.77 6.13
N GLY A 48 18.86 18.47 6.06
CA GLY A 48 19.10 19.56 5.11
C GLY A 48 18.27 20.82 5.37
N THR A 49 17.69 20.99 6.57
CA THR A 49 16.84 22.14 6.89
C THR A 49 17.00 22.62 8.34
N GLN A 50 16.55 23.85 8.62
CA GLN A 50 16.42 24.39 9.98
C GLN A 50 15.09 24.03 10.67
N VAL A 51 14.28 23.14 10.07
CA VAL A 51 12.94 22.82 10.57
C VAL A 51 13.01 21.68 11.57
N LEU A 52 12.46 21.88 12.76
CA LEU A 52 12.36 20.83 13.77
C LEU A 52 11.41 19.70 13.35
N LEU A 53 11.88 18.47 13.49
CA LEU A 53 11.10 17.23 13.43
C LEU A 53 10.18 17.18 14.66
N GLN A 54 8.88 17.06 14.40
CA GLN A 54 7.94 16.76 15.48
C GLN A 54 8.14 15.31 15.89
N ARG A 55 8.41 15.10 17.18
CA ARG A 55 8.68 13.77 17.78
C ARG A 55 7.61 13.29 18.75
N THR A 56 6.62 14.14 19.00
CA THR A 56 5.52 13.84 19.92
C THR A 56 4.22 14.11 19.20
N PHE A 57 3.44 13.05 18.99
CA PHE A 57 2.13 13.09 18.34
C PHE A 57 1.06 12.59 19.28
N THR A 58 1.34 11.49 19.95
CA THR A 58 0.42 10.81 20.87
C THR A 58 0.89 10.88 22.32
N GLY A 59 2.17 11.19 22.57
CA GLY A 59 2.79 11.12 23.89
C GLY A 59 3.42 9.77 24.19
N ILE A 60 3.22 8.76 23.34
CA ILE A 60 3.81 7.43 23.47
C ILE A 60 5.07 7.38 22.61
N ARG A 61 6.22 7.70 23.23
CA ARG A 61 7.51 7.85 22.53
C ARG A 61 7.89 6.63 21.69
N ILE A 62 7.79 5.43 22.26
CA ILE A 62 8.07 4.16 21.58
C ILE A 62 6.88 3.21 21.83
N PRO A 63 6.39 2.50 20.79
CA PRO A 63 6.83 2.54 19.39
C PRO A 63 6.11 3.60 18.54
N ILE A 64 5.00 4.19 19.03
CA ILE A 64 4.05 4.94 18.18
C ILE A 64 4.66 6.22 17.63
N ASP A 65 5.10 7.14 18.48
CA ASP A 65 5.62 8.43 18.01
C ASP A 65 6.93 8.27 17.24
N HIS A 66 7.73 7.25 17.54
CA HIS A 66 8.94 6.90 16.78
C HIS A 66 8.62 6.46 15.34
N ILE A 67 7.61 5.60 15.16
CA ILE A 67 7.13 5.19 13.83
C ILE A 67 6.57 6.40 13.07
N ILE A 68 5.74 7.23 13.72
CA ILE A 68 5.18 8.42 13.08
C ILE A 68 6.29 9.40 12.68
N SER A 69 7.29 9.62 13.54
CA SER A 69 8.43 10.48 13.26
C SER A 69 9.25 9.96 12.08
N THR A 70 9.46 8.65 12.01
CA THR A 70 10.12 7.96 10.88
C THR A 70 9.38 8.29 9.58
N LEU A 71 8.06 8.15 9.59
CA LEU A 71 7.22 8.41 8.43
C LEU A 71 7.25 9.91 8.08
N VAL A 72 7.24 10.83 9.04
CA VAL A 72 7.40 12.26 8.75
C VAL A 72 8.73 12.59 8.07
N VAL A 73 9.82 11.90 8.44
CA VAL A 73 11.12 12.04 7.75
C VAL A 73 11.04 11.52 6.32
N PHE A 74 10.26 10.45 6.05
CA PHE A 74 10.05 9.91 4.71
C PHE A 74 9.44 10.95 3.75
N TYR A 75 8.48 11.75 4.22
CA TYR A 75 7.72 12.68 3.37
C TYR A 75 8.45 13.99 3.00
N LYS A 76 9.68 14.23 3.48
CA LYS A 76 10.23 15.60 3.51
C LYS A 76 11.31 16.00 2.48
N PRO A 77 12.07 15.10 1.80
CA PRO A 77 13.00 15.55 0.77
C PRO A 77 12.61 14.98 -0.60
N SER A 78 11.60 15.58 -1.22
CA SER A 78 11.58 15.65 -2.68
C SER A 78 11.11 17.04 -3.08
N LEU A 79 11.70 17.61 -4.14
CA LEU A 79 11.25 18.89 -4.68
C LEU A 79 9.81 18.77 -5.21
N VAL A 80 9.33 17.56 -5.48
CA VAL A 80 7.92 17.32 -5.69
C VAL A 80 7.11 17.49 -4.41
N ARG A 81 6.10 18.36 -4.50
CA ARG A 81 5.13 18.63 -3.43
C ARG A 81 4.68 17.33 -2.75
N PRO A 82 4.37 17.38 -1.44
CA PRO A 82 3.79 16.27 -0.66
C PRO A 82 2.68 15.50 -1.38
N THR A 83 1.93 16.13 -2.29
CA THR A 83 0.90 15.50 -3.13
C THR A 83 1.43 14.44 -4.09
N LEU A 84 2.54 14.67 -4.82
CA LEU A 84 3.07 13.63 -5.70
C LEU A 84 3.82 12.58 -4.91
N TRP A 85 4.51 12.97 -3.85
CA TRP A 85 5.13 12.00 -2.96
C TRP A 85 4.09 11.12 -2.27
N LEU A 86 2.92 11.67 -1.94
CA LEU A 86 1.74 10.91 -1.52
C LEU A 86 1.25 10.01 -2.66
N THR A 87 1.11 10.49 -3.89
CA THR A 87 0.72 9.63 -5.04
C THR A 87 1.73 8.49 -5.26
N LEU A 88 3.03 8.78 -5.21
CA LEU A 88 4.10 7.80 -5.28
C LEU A 88 3.99 6.83 -4.10
N PHE A 89 3.95 7.29 -2.86
CA PHE A 89 3.79 6.41 -1.68
C PHE A 89 2.51 5.55 -1.74
N GLN A 90 1.38 6.08 -2.23
CA GLN A 90 0.14 5.33 -2.40
C GLN A 90 0.28 4.21 -3.44
N ILE A 91 1.10 4.43 -4.47
CA ILE A 91 1.42 3.43 -5.48
C ILE A 91 2.51 2.48 -4.94
N CYS A 92 3.48 2.99 -4.18
CA CYS A 92 4.68 2.29 -3.74
C CYS A 92 4.50 1.44 -2.48
N SER A 93 3.65 1.82 -1.52
CA SER A 93 3.50 1.16 -0.20
C SER A 93 2.82 -0.23 -0.23
N LEU A 94 2.60 -0.75 -1.43
CA LEU A 94 2.03 -2.07 -1.66
C LEU A 94 3.08 -3.19 -1.51
N GLY A 95 4.39 -2.94 -1.41
CA GLY A 95 5.38 -4.03 -1.39
C GLY A 95 5.42 -4.77 -0.07
N GLY A 96 5.46 -4.02 1.03
CA GLY A 96 5.57 -4.58 2.38
C GLY A 96 4.28 -5.26 2.86
N THR A 97 3.13 -4.85 2.32
CA THR A 97 1.80 -5.36 2.73
C THR A 97 1.05 -6.08 1.60
N GLY A 98 1.44 -5.89 0.34
CA GLY A 98 0.77 -6.46 -0.83
C GLY A 98 0.92 -7.96 -0.93
N TRP A 99 1.97 -8.56 -0.38
CA TRP A 99 2.06 -10.02 -0.23
C TRP A 99 1.11 -10.55 0.86
N ILE A 100 0.89 -9.79 1.94
CA ILE A 100 -0.11 -10.13 2.97
C ILE A 100 -1.52 -10.01 2.38
N TRP A 101 -1.77 -8.95 1.60
CA TRP A 101 -3.02 -8.77 0.87
C TRP A 101 -3.21 -9.88 -0.17
N ALA A 102 -2.22 -10.16 -1.01
CA ALA A 102 -2.28 -11.18 -2.05
C ALA A 102 -2.50 -12.57 -1.44
N PHE A 103 -1.82 -12.85 -0.34
CA PHE A 103 -2.04 -14.08 0.42
C PHE A 103 -3.45 -14.11 1.00
N SER A 104 -3.92 -13.03 1.62
CA SER A 104 -5.30 -12.93 2.14
C SER A 104 -6.36 -13.02 1.04
N TYR A 105 -6.08 -12.47 -0.14
CA TYR A 105 -6.94 -12.47 -1.30
C TYR A 105 -7.00 -13.85 -1.94
N ILE A 106 -5.86 -14.45 -2.31
CA ILE A 106 -5.78 -15.81 -2.85
C ILE A 106 -6.44 -16.81 -1.89
N THR A 107 -6.25 -16.61 -0.58
CA THR A 107 -6.84 -17.50 0.42
C THR A 107 -8.33 -17.28 0.59
N SER A 108 -8.90 -16.11 0.27
CA SER A 108 -10.35 -15.82 0.41
C SER A 108 -11.14 -15.85 -0.89
N ALA A 109 -10.48 -15.77 -2.05
CA ALA A 109 -11.10 -15.70 -3.36
C ALA A 109 -11.74 -17.06 -3.75
N LEU A 110 -13.05 -17.03 -4.02
CA LEU A 110 -13.84 -18.20 -4.44
C LEU A 110 -13.45 -18.73 -5.83
N THR A 111 -12.76 -17.92 -6.62
CA THR A 111 -12.33 -18.21 -7.99
C THR A 111 -11.03 -19.02 -8.06
N VAL A 112 -10.23 -19.05 -6.99
CA VAL A 112 -9.09 -19.95 -6.86
C VAL A 112 -9.59 -21.30 -6.37
N ALA A 113 -9.58 -22.31 -7.26
CA ALA A 113 -10.10 -23.64 -6.95
C ALA A 113 -9.48 -24.22 -5.66
N LYS A 114 -10.33 -24.66 -4.71
CA LYS A 114 -9.92 -25.20 -3.39
C LYS A 114 -8.89 -26.35 -3.47
N SER A 115 -8.99 -27.18 -4.51
CA SER A 115 -8.06 -28.28 -4.80
C SER A 115 -6.67 -27.80 -5.22
N LYS A 116 -6.55 -26.57 -5.71
CA LYS A 116 -5.28 -25.94 -6.08
C LYS A 116 -4.60 -25.26 -4.88
N VAL A 117 -5.36 -24.93 -3.83
CA VAL A 117 -4.88 -24.23 -2.63
C VAL A 117 -4.58 -25.19 -1.46
N SER A 118 -5.09 -26.43 -1.50
CA SER A 118 -5.01 -27.40 -0.38
C SER A 118 -3.59 -27.84 0.02
N VAL A 119 -2.59 -27.62 -0.84
CA VAL A 119 -1.17 -27.95 -0.56
C VAL A 119 -0.49 -26.89 0.33
N VAL A 120 -1.08 -25.72 0.49
CA VAL A 120 -0.53 -24.64 1.33
C VAL A 120 -1.00 -24.74 2.79
N GLY A 121 -1.93 -25.65 3.10
CA GLY A 121 -2.56 -25.81 4.41
C GLY A 121 -4.04 -25.40 4.38
N SER A 122 -4.80 -25.79 5.42
CA SER A 122 -6.21 -25.40 5.54
C SER A 122 -6.33 -23.91 5.89
N PHE A 123 -6.74 -23.09 4.91
CA PHE A 123 -7.03 -21.67 5.11
C PHE A 123 -8.41 -21.36 5.66
N LYS A 124 -9.15 -22.36 6.15
CA LYS A 124 -10.45 -22.16 6.80
C LYS A 124 -10.45 -21.02 7.84
N PRO A 125 -9.40 -20.81 8.67
CA PRO A 125 -9.37 -19.69 9.61
C PRO A 125 -9.34 -18.32 8.93
N LEU A 126 -8.52 -18.14 7.89
CA LEU A 126 -8.39 -16.88 7.14
C LEU A 126 -9.62 -16.60 6.27
N GLN A 127 -10.23 -17.64 5.70
CA GLN A 127 -11.49 -17.57 4.95
C GLN A 127 -12.68 -17.22 5.83
N GLY A 128 -12.74 -17.76 7.05
CA GLY A 128 -13.76 -17.43 8.05
C GLY A 128 -13.57 -16.07 8.69
N ALA A 129 -12.36 -15.50 8.61
CA ALA A 129 -11.99 -14.22 9.22
C ALA A 129 -12.24 -12.99 8.34
N SER A 130 -12.70 -13.15 7.08
CA SER A 130 -13.17 -12.00 6.29
C SER A 130 -14.47 -11.47 6.89
N THR A 131 -14.36 -10.56 7.86
CA THR A 131 -15.48 -9.97 8.62
C THR A 131 -16.43 -9.14 7.76
N VAL A 132 -16.04 -8.80 6.53
CA VAL A 132 -16.85 -8.09 5.54
C VAL A 132 -17.76 -9.09 4.80
N SER A 133 -18.86 -9.46 5.45
CA SER A 133 -19.86 -10.38 4.89
C SER A 133 -21.06 -9.67 4.27
N SER A 134 -21.15 -8.34 4.39
CA SER A 134 -22.31 -7.57 3.94
C SER A 134 -21.90 -6.29 3.19
N PRO A 135 -22.52 -5.99 2.03
CA PRO A 135 -22.36 -4.71 1.35
C PRO A 135 -22.77 -3.51 2.21
N ALA A 136 -23.70 -3.69 3.16
CA ALA A 136 -24.09 -2.64 4.10
C ALA A 136 -22.92 -2.27 5.02
N LEU A 137 -22.16 -3.26 5.48
CA LEU A 137 -20.98 -3.06 6.33
C LEU A 137 -19.85 -2.36 5.57
N VAL A 138 -19.69 -2.66 4.27
CA VAL A 138 -18.79 -1.90 3.39
C VAL A 138 -19.18 -0.42 3.34
N LYS A 139 -20.46 -0.13 3.10
CA LYS A 139 -20.95 1.26 2.97
C LYS A 139 -20.93 2.03 4.30
N GLN A 140 -21.28 1.39 5.40
CA GLN A 140 -21.43 2.04 6.71
C GLN A 140 -20.12 2.16 7.48
N LEU A 141 -19.16 1.28 7.21
CA LEU A 141 -17.93 1.21 7.99
C LEU A 141 -16.69 1.44 7.13
N LEU A 142 -16.51 0.64 6.08
CA LEU A 142 -15.28 0.68 5.29
C LEU A 142 -15.15 2.01 4.54
N LEU A 143 -16.23 2.47 3.89
CA LEU A 143 -16.20 3.71 3.13
C LEU A 143 -15.94 4.96 4.01
N PRO A 144 -16.67 5.20 5.12
CA PRO A 144 -16.34 6.28 6.03
C PRO A 144 -14.93 6.19 6.61
N ALA A 145 -14.45 4.98 6.91
CA ALA A 145 -13.12 4.82 7.47
C ALA A 145 -12.01 5.07 6.44
N ILE A 146 -12.21 4.73 5.16
CA ILE A 146 -11.34 5.18 4.05
C ILE A 146 -11.40 6.70 3.91
N ILE A 147 -12.60 7.31 3.92
CA ILE A 147 -12.73 8.76 3.76
C ILE A 147 -12.00 9.49 4.91
N LEU A 148 -12.34 9.16 6.15
CA LEU A 148 -11.86 9.86 7.35
C LEU A 148 -10.42 9.50 7.71
N GLY A 149 -10.03 8.25 7.53
CA GLY A 149 -8.70 7.77 7.92
C GLY A 149 -7.66 7.93 6.82
N TYR A 150 -8.06 8.00 5.54
CA TYR A 150 -7.13 8.03 4.43
C TYR A 150 -7.30 9.26 3.53
N LEU A 151 -8.49 9.50 2.96
CA LEU A 151 -8.68 10.59 1.98
C LEU A 151 -8.60 11.98 2.63
N VAL A 152 -9.22 12.17 3.80
CA VAL A 152 -9.20 13.46 4.50
C VAL A 152 -7.78 13.81 4.97
N PRO A 153 -7.02 12.93 5.66
CA PRO A 153 -5.64 13.24 6.02
C PRO A 153 -4.76 13.49 4.80
N ALA A 154 -4.94 12.74 3.70
CA ALA A 154 -4.22 12.99 2.44
C ALA A 154 -4.53 14.37 1.86
N ALA A 155 -5.80 14.79 1.84
CA ALA A 155 -6.19 16.12 1.39
C ALA A 155 -5.60 17.21 2.29
N LEU A 156 -5.63 17.02 3.60
CA LEU A 156 -5.03 17.94 4.57
C LEU A 156 -3.51 18.04 4.41
N MET A 157 -2.80 16.93 4.15
CA MET A 157 -1.39 16.95 3.81
C MET A 157 -1.12 17.83 2.57
N GLY A 158 -1.96 17.71 1.54
CA GLY A 158 -1.90 18.55 0.34
C GLY A 158 -2.16 20.03 0.64
N ILE A 159 -3.21 20.35 1.41
CA ILE A 159 -3.57 21.73 1.78
C ILE A 159 -2.44 22.38 2.60
N PHE A 160 -1.90 21.68 3.60
CA PHE A 160 -0.84 22.21 4.46
C PHE A 160 0.56 22.10 3.86
N SER A 161 0.70 21.60 2.62
CA SER A 161 1.99 21.42 1.95
C SER A 161 2.73 22.73 1.69
N SER A 162 2.04 23.87 1.63
CA SER A 162 2.64 25.20 1.50
C SER A 162 3.40 25.63 2.75
N SER A 163 3.15 24.97 3.89
CA SER A 163 3.89 25.18 5.15
C SER A 163 4.30 23.82 5.75
N PRO A 164 5.33 23.14 5.18
CA PRO A 164 5.77 21.82 5.63
C PRO A 164 6.25 21.79 7.09
N ALA A 165 6.65 22.95 7.63
CA ALA A 165 7.08 23.11 9.00
C ALA A 165 5.92 23.15 10.01
N SER A 166 4.70 23.42 9.55
CA SER A 166 3.53 23.57 10.42
C SER A 166 3.18 22.27 11.15
N THR A 167 2.73 22.39 12.39
CA THR A 167 2.19 21.27 13.16
C THR A 167 1.01 20.63 12.44
N ALA A 168 0.18 21.42 11.75
CA ALA A 168 -0.95 20.92 10.97
C ALA A 168 -0.52 19.95 9.86
N HIS A 169 0.54 20.27 9.11
CA HIS A 169 1.07 19.38 8.07
C HIS A 169 1.61 18.08 8.66
N LYS A 170 2.41 18.17 9.73
CA LYS A 170 3.01 17.02 10.41
C LYS A 170 1.94 16.12 11.06
N SER A 171 0.91 16.71 11.67
CA SER A 171 -0.23 15.97 12.22
C SER A 171 -1.06 15.30 11.14
N ALA A 172 -1.24 15.93 9.97
CA ALA A 172 -1.92 15.29 8.84
C ALA A 172 -1.15 14.07 8.32
N ILE A 173 0.19 14.17 8.22
CA ILE A 173 1.06 13.03 7.91
C ILE A 173 0.91 11.93 8.96
N GLY A 174 0.96 12.28 10.24
CA GLY A 174 0.80 11.31 11.33
C GLY A 174 -0.55 10.62 11.31
N ALA A 175 -1.64 11.37 11.14
CA ALA A 175 -2.99 10.83 11.06
C ALA A 175 -3.16 9.89 9.87
N TRP A 176 -2.60 10.25 8.71
CA TRP A 176 -2.64 9.41 7.51
C TRP A 176 -1.89 8.09 7.72
N ASN A 177 -0.70 8.14 8.32
CA ASN A 177 0.11 6.95 8.57
C ASN A 177 -0.46 6.04 9.66
N MET A 178 -1.29 6.58 10.56
CA MET A 178 -2.01 5.78 11.55
C MET A 178 -3.20 5.04 10.94
N TYR A 179 -3.60 5.31 9.69
CA TYR A 179 -4.74 4.66 9.03
C TYR A 179 -4.77 3.14 9.19
N PRO A 180 -3.69 2.37 8.89
CA PRO A 180 -3.73 0.92 9.02
C PRO A 180 -3.99 0.49 10.47
N ILE A 181 -3.40 1.19 11.44
CA ILE A 181 -3.55 0.93 12.88
C ILE A 181 -4.95 1.34 13.37
N LEU A 182 -5.57 2.35 12.77
CA LEU A 182 -6.93 2.79 13.12
C LEU A 182 -7.99 1.87 12.51
N ILE A 183 -7.74 1.33 11.32
CA ILE A 183 -8.66 0.43 10.60
C ILE A 183 -8.63 -0.99 11.14
N PHE A 184 -7.46 -1.51 11.51
CA PHE A 184 -7.31 -2.90 11.98
C PHE A 184 -8.25 -3.21 13.16
N PRO A 185 -8.34 -2.37 14.22
CA PRO A 185 -9.26 -2.57 15.33
C PRO A 185 -10.73 -2.40 14.95
N ILE A 186 -11.03 -1.50 14.01
CA ILE A 186 -12.40 -1.32 13.50
C ILE A 186 -12.87 -2.58 12.76
N LEU A 187 -11.98 -3.25 12.02
CA LEU A 187 -12.30 -4.43 11.23
C LEU A 187 -12.20 -5.77 12.00
N ILE A 188 -11.36 -5.85 13.04
CA ILE A 188 -11.00 -7.11 13.73
C ILE A 188 -11.44 -7.15 15.21
N PHE A 189 -11.51 -6.03 15.93
CA PHE A 189 -11.78 -6.00 17.38
C PHE A 189 -13.29 -5.81 17.71
N PRO A 190 -13.74 -5.96 18.98
CA PRO A 190 -15.15 -5.87 19.39
C PRO A 190 -15.79 -4.49 19.17
N ILE A 191 -15.02 -3.50 18.69
CA ILE A 191 -15.55 -2.25 18.10
C ILE A 191 -16.54 -2.58 17.00
N LEU A 192 -16.32 -3.63 16.19
CA LEU A 192 -17.30 -4.08 15.20
C LEU A 192 -18.61 -4.56 15.86
N GLY A 193 -18.53 -5.16 17.05
CA GLY A 193 -19.68 -5.54 17.86
C GLY A 193 -20.45 -4.34 18.41
N ILE A 194 -19.72 -3.33 18.92
CA ILE A 194 -20.29 -2.07 19.40
C ILE A 194 -20.91 -1.29 18.22
N LEU A 195 -20.21 -1.18 17.10
CA LEU A 195 -20.71 -0.52 15.90
C LEU A 195 -21.89 -1.28 15.29
N ARG A 196 -21.94 -2.61 15.36
CA ARG A 196 -23.14 -3.38 14.99
C ARG A 196 -24.32 -3.15 15.94
N SER A 197 -24.06 -2.84 17.22
CA SER A 197 -25.14 -2.47 18.15
C SER A 197 -25.70 -1.06 17.90
N ILE A 198 -24.87 -0.14 17.39
CA ILE A 198 -25.27 1.24 17.07
C ILE A 198 -25.85 1.32 15.64
N PHE A 199 -25.27 0.57 14.72
CA PHE A 199 -25.68 0.44 13.32
C PHE A 199 -26.09 -1.01 13.06
N PRO A 200 -27.30 -1.43 13.48
CA PRO A 200 -27.79 -2.76 13.18
C PRO A 200 -27.76 -2.96 11.66
N PRO A 201 -26.99 -3.94 11.15
CA PRO A 201 -26.95 -4.17 9.72
C PRO A 201 -28.36 -4.56 9.27
N ALA A 202 -28.87 -3.91 8.23
CA ALA A 202 -30.05 -4.39 7.51
C ALA A 202 -29.83 -5.88 7.21
N VAL A 203 -30.81 -6.72 7.57
CA VAL A 203 -30.78 -8.20 7.57
C VAL A 203 -29.66 -8.71 6.68
N ALA A 204 -28.55 -9.13 7.32
CA ALA A 204 -27.38 -9.57 6.60
C ALA A 204 -27.80 -10.75 5.71
N THR A 205 -27.81 -10.54 4.40
CA THR A 205 -27.97 -11.63 3.46
C THR A 205 -26.72 -12.49 3.59
N THR A 206 -26.84 -13.59 4.34
CA THR A 206 -25.73 -14.52 4.55
C THR A 206 -25.71 -15.48 3.37
N GLY A 207 -24.59 -15.50 2.64
CA GLY A 207 -24.41 -16.44 1.54
C GLY A 207 -23.26 -16.07 0.60
N PRO A 208 -22.76 -17.04 -0.20
CA PRO A 208 -21.64 -16.82 -1.10
C PRO A 208 -21.84 -15.65 -2.07
N LYS A 209 -23.08 -15.46 -2.57
CA LYS A 209 -23.42 -14.35 -3.48
C LYS A 209 -23.35 -12.98 -2.81
N ALA A 210 -23.83 -12.86 -1.58
CA ALA A 210 -23.81 -11.60 -0.84
C ALA A 210 -22.38 -11.22 -0.43
N HIS A 211 -21.58 -12.20 -0.03
CA HIS A 211 -20.15 -12.02 0.24
C HIS A 211 -19.39 -11.56 -1.02
N LEU A 212 -19.63 -12.21 -2.17
CA LEU A 212 -19.06 -11.79 -3.46
C LEU A 212 -19.46 -10.34 -3.81
N HIS A 213 -20.72 -9.98 -3.57
CA HIS A 213 -21.20 -8.62 -3.82
C HIS A 213 -20.53 -7.59 -2.89
N ALA A 214 -20.30 -7.93 -1.62
CA ALA A 214 -19.57 -7.07 -0.68
C ALA A 214 -18.11 -6.87 -1.11
N ILE A 215 -17.43 -7.95 -1.51
CA ILE A 215 -16.07 -7.90 -2.07
C ILE A 215 -16.04 -6.98 -3.30
N ARG A 216 -16.98 -7.14 -4.24
CA ARG A 216 -17.05 -6.29 -5.44
C ARG A 216 -17.30 -4.83 -5.09
N ALA A 217 -18.22 -4.55 -4.18
CA ALA A 217 -18.53 -3.19 -3.76
C ALA A 217 -17.33 -2.48 -3.12
N ALA A 218 -16.46 -3.20 -2.39
CA ALA A 218 -15.24 -2.65 -1.82
C ALA A 218 -14.12 -2.49 -2.86
N ASN A 219 -13.92 -3.51 -3.72
CA ASN A 219 -12.78 -3.55 -4.63
C ASN A 219 -12.97 -2.71 -5.89
N ILE A 220 -14.19 -2.58 -6.44
CA ILE A 220 -14.42 -1.81 -7.68
C ILE A 220 -13.98 -0.34 -7.52
N PRO A 221 -14.41 0.41 -6.49
CA PRO A 221 -13.97 1.78 -6.30
C PRO A 221 -12.46 1.90 -6.07
N ALA A 222 -11.87 0.95 -5.32
CA ALA A 222 -10.43 0.91 -5.08
C ALA A 222 -9.65 0.70 -6.39
N LEU A 223 -10.11 -0.21 -7.25
CA LEU A 223 -9.51 -0.47 -8.56
C LEU A 223 -9.66 0.72 -9.49
N ILE A 224 -10.83 1.35 -9.58
CA ILE A 224 -11.04 2.55 -10.40
C ILE A 224 -10.11 3.68 -9.94
N THR A 225 -10.05 3.93 -8.63
CA THR A 225 -9.19 4.97 -8.05
C THR A 225 -7.71 4.66 -8.33
N SER A 226 -7.30 3.41 -8.12
CA SER A 226 -5.94 2.95 -8.40
C SER A 226 -5.59 3.18 -9.87
N VAL A 227 -6.40 2.69 -10.80
CA VAL A 227 -6.20 2.87 -12.24
C VAL A 227 -6.08 4.35 -12.61
N ALA A 228 -6.99 5.19 -12.11
CA ALA A 228 -6.94 6.63 -12.37
C ALA A 228 -5.62 7.27 -11.89
N LEU A 229 -5.14 6.92 -10.70
CA LEU A 229 -3.87 7.43 -10.18
C LEU A 229 -2.66 6.95 -10.99
N HIS A 230 -2.65 5.70 -11.46
CA HIS A 230 -1.58 5.17 -12.30
C HIS A 230 -1.55 5.87 -13.66
N PHE A 231 -2.70 6.05 -14.30
CA PHE A 231 -2.78 6.79 -15.57
C PHE A 231 -2.38 8.25 -15.39
N PHE A 232 -2.75 8.89 -14.28
CA PHE A 232 -2.32 10.23 -13.96
C PHE A 232 -0.80 10.32 -13.80
N LEU A 233 -0.18 9.44 -12.99
CA LEU A 233 1.26 9.45 -12.77
C LEU A 233 2.03 9.13 -14.06
N LEU A 234 1.57 8.13 -14.82
CA LEU A 234 2.13 7.80 -16.13
C LEU A 234 2.02 9.00 -17.09
N GLY A 235 0.86 9.67 -17.14
CA GLY A 235 0.64 10.85 -17.97
C GLY A 235 1.58 12.00 -17.60
N VAL A 236 1.69 12.33 -16.30
CA VAL A 236 2.62 13.35 -15.80
C VAL A 236 4.07 12.97 -16.12
N SER A 237 4.44 11.71 -15.90
CA SER A 237 5.80 11.25 -16.16
C SER A 237 6.15 11.27 -17.65
N LEU A 238 5.27 10.77 -18.51
CA LEU A 238 5.46 10.82 -19.97
C LEU A 238 5.46 12.25 -20.50
N SER A 239 4.71 13.16 -19.89
CA SER A 239 4.71 14.56 -20.29
C SER A 239 6.09 15.24 -20.09
N THR A 240 6.94 14.72 -19.21
CA THR A 240 8.33 15.21 -19.08
C THR A 240 9.21 14.88 -20.28
N ILE A 241 8.88 13.82 -21.02
CA ILE A 241 9.55 13.45 -22.27
C ILE A 241 8.92 14.18 -23.45
N LEU A 242 7.58 14.24 -23.50
CA LEU A 242 6.85 14.80 -24.64
C LEU A 242 6.87 16.34 -24.67
N PHE A 243 6.87 16.98 -23.50
CA PHE A 243 6.78 18.43 -23.35
C PHE A 243 7.80 18.96 -22.32
N PRO A 244 9.11 18.71 -22.48
CA PRO A 244 10.08 19.01 -21.44
C PRO A 244 10.15 20.50 -21.06
N SER A 245 9.83 21.39 -22.00
CA SER A 245 9.88 22.85 -21.80
C SER A 245 8.87 23.41 -20.81
N ILE A 246 7.81 22.66 -20.45
CA ILE A 246 6.82 23.11 -19.46
C ILE A 246 7.24 22.80 -18.02
N PHE A 247 8.31 22.03 -17.84
CA PHE A 247 8.84 21.63 -16.54
C PHE A 247 10.15 22.35 -16.23
N THR A 248 10.39 22.64 -14.96
CA THR A 248 11.72 23.08 -14.53
C THR A 248 12.70 21.90 -14.55
N PRO A 249 14.02 22.13 -14.65
CA PRO A 249 15.01 21.04 -14.65
C PRO A 249 14.90 20.07 -13.47
N ALA A 250 14.53 20.58 -12.29
CA ALA A 250 14.29 19.77 -11.10
C ALA A 250 13.11 18.80 -11.30
N TYR A 251 11.97 19.30 -11.79
CA TYR A 251 10.80 18.45 -12.05
C TYR A 251 11.04 17.48 -13.20
N LEU A 252 11.79 17.87 -14.23
CA LEU A 252 12.19 16.96 -15.29
C LEU A 252 12.96 15.76 -14.72
N ALA A 253 13.98 16.01 -13.90
CA ALA A 253 14.81 14.95 -13.33
C ALA A 253 14.02 14.03 -12.38
N GLU A 254 13.09 14.59 -11.59
CA GLU A 254 12.33 13.81 -10.60
C GLU A 254 11.15 13.04 -11.19
N LEU A 255 10.46 13.60 -12.20
CA LEU A 255 9.26 13.03 -12.81
C LEU A 255 9.55 12.16 -14.04
N HIS A 256 10.80 12.16 -14.53
CA HIS A 256 11.19 11.32 -15.65
C HIS A 256 10.81 9.84 -15.39
N PRO A 257 10.33 9.08 -16.39
CA PRO A 257 9.90 7.69 -16.17
C PRO A 257 10.96 6.81 -15.51
N SER A 258 12.24 6.98 -15.88
CA SER A 258 13.34 6.23 -15.24
C SER A 258 13.57 6.62 -13.78
N ALA A 259 13.19 7.84 -13.39
CA ALA A 259 13.32 8.34 -12.03
C ALA A 259 12.05 8.14 -11.20
N ALA A 260 10.94 7.71 -11.80
CA ALA A 260 9.66 7.44 -11.13
C ALA A 260 9.37 5.94 -11.00
N PHE A 261 9.68 5.13 -12.03
CA PHE A 261 9.24 3.73 -12.10
C PHE A 261 10.38 2.70 -12.08
N VAL A 262 11.63 3.14 -12.27
CA VAL A 262 12.77 2.21 -12.30
C VAL A 262 13.51 2.31 -10.98
N PRO A 263 13.50 1.26 -10.15
CA PRO A 263 14.26 1.26 -8.92
C PRO A 263 15.76 1.36 -9.24
N PRO A 264 16.54 2.13 -8.44
CA PRO A 264 17.97 2.25 -8.66
C PRO A 264 18.63 0.88 -8.59
N LEU A 265 19.34 0.45 -9.64
CA LEU A 265 20.02 -0.86 -9.63
C LEU A 265 21.38 -0.79 -8.93
N VAL A 266 22.07 0.32 -9.08
CA VAL A 266 23.32 0.61 -8.36
C VAL A 266 22.97 0.96 -6.91
N LEU A 267 23.85 0.60 -5.97
CA LEU A 267 23.78 0.95 -4.55
C LEU A 267 24.75 2.09 -4.21
N PRO A 268 24.57 3.32 -4.75
CA PRO A 268 25.36 4.43 -4.26
C PRO A 268 24.98 4.70 -2.80
N PRO A 269 25.93 5.11 -1.94
CA PRO A 269 25.59 5.56 -0.60
C PRO A 269 24.52 6.65 -0.65
N ALA A 270 23.47 6.50 0.15
CA ALA A 270 22.46 7.52 0.27
C ALA A 270 23.11 8.79 0.84
N THR A 271 22.85 9.93 0.20
CA THR A 271 23.37 11.23 0.64
C THR A 271 22.35 11.99 1.47
N THR A 272 21.08 11.61 1.37
CA THR A 272 19.96 12.18 2.13
C THR A 272 18.98 11.08 2.51
N PRO A 273 18.26 11.20 3.65
CA PRO A 273 17.18 10.27 3.99
C PRO A 273 16.12 10.13 2.89
N GLY A 274 15.79 11.22 2.19
CA GLY A 274 14.78 11.20 1.12
C GLY A 274 15.21 10.38 -0.09
N GLY A 275 16.49 10.45 -0.47
CA GLY A 275 17.04 9.61 -1.54
C GLY A 275 16.97 8.12 -1.18
N GLY A 276 17.31 7.79 0.07
CA GLY A 276 17.19 6.43 0.61
C GLY A 276 15.77 5.91 0.60
N VAL A 277 14.84 6.71 1.13
CA VAL A 277 13.41 6.38 1.19
C VAL A 277 12.79 6.24 -0.21
N LYS A 278 13.17 7.11 -1.15
CA LYS A 278 12.74 6.97 -2.55
C LYS A 278 13.17 5.61 -3.12
N GLY A 279 14.42 5.22 -2.90
CA GLY A 279 14.93 3.91 -3.30
C GLY A 279 14.14 2.76 -2.65
N PHE A 280 13.92 2.84 -1.33
CA PHE A 280 13.09 1.88 -0.60
C PHE A 280 11.71 1.71 -1.24
N LEU A 281 11.00 2.82 -1.50
CA LEU A 281 9.65 2.80 -2.04
C LEU A 281 9.56 2.22 -3.45
N MET A 282 10.51 2.52 -4.33
CA MET A 282 10.52 1.96 -5.69
C MET A 282 10.75 0.45 -5.69
N TRP A 283 11.58 -0.05 -4.78
CA TRP A 283 11.77 -1.48 -4.60
C TRP A 283 10.54 -2.13 -3.98
N ASP A 284 9.90 -1.47 -3.02
CA ASP A 284 8.63 -1.90 -2.43
C ASP A 284 7.57 -2.07 -3.55
N GLU A 285 7.41 -1.04 -4.38
CA GLU A 285 6.50 -1.02 -5.53
C GLU A 285 6.74 -2.16 -6.51
N LEU A 286 7.99 -2.35 -6.93
CA LEU A 286 8.35 -3.40 -7.89
C LEU A 286 7.91 -4.77 -7.39
N PHE A 287 8.25 -5.12 -6.15
CA PHE A 287 7.89 -6.42 -5.60
C PHE A 287 6.39 -6.54 -5.31
N ALA A 288 5.73 -5.44 -4.96
CA ALA A 288 4.28 -5.39 -4.86
C ALA A 288 3.61 -5.82 -6.15
N TYR A 289 4.01 -5.21 -7.27
CA TYR A 289 3.44 -5.53 -8.58
C TYR A 289 3.76 -6.95 -9.01
N LEU A 290 4.98 -7.44 -8.78
CA LEU A 290 5.33 -8.82 -9.09
C LEU A 290 4.41 -9.80 -8.35
N VAL A 291 4.12 -9.55 -7.07
CA VAL A 291 3.17 -10.34 -6.29
C VAL A 291 1.75 -10.25 -6.85
N VAL A 292 1.27 -9.04 -7.19
CA VAL A 292 -0.06 -8.85 -7.79
C VAL A 292 -0.17 -9.57 -9.13
N LEU A 293 0.86 -9.53 -9.97
CA LEU A 293 0.90 -10.24 -11.25
C LEU A 293 0.81 -11.76 -11.08
N VAL A 294 1.43 -12.31 -10.04
CA VAL A 294 1.27 -13.74 -9.69
C VAL A 294 -0.18 -14.05 -9.32
N VAL A 295 -0.83 -13.19 -8.51
CA VAL A 295 -2.26 -13.34 -8.17
C VAL A 295 -3.13 -13.31 -9.44
N VAL A 296 -2.93 -12.32 -10.31
CA VAL A 296 -3.69 -12.17 -11.55
C VAL A 296 -3.50 -13.39 -12.46
N ALA A 297 -2.27 -13.89 -12.59
CA ALA A 297 -1.99 -15.08 -13.39
C ALA A 297 -2.72 -16.33 -12.84
N LEU A 298 -2.75 -16.50 -11.51
CA LEU A 298 -3.49 -17.58 -10.85
C LEU A 298 -5.01 -17.48 -11.10
N GLU A 299 -5.58 -16.29 -10.97
CA GLU A 299 -7.00 -16.03 -11.21
C GLU A 299 -7.39 -16.30 -12.66
N LEU A 300 -6.59 -15.80 -13.61
CA LEU A 300 -6.77 -16.05 -15.04
C LEU A 300 -6.69 -17.55 -15.36
N GLN A 301 -5.72 -18.26 -14.81
CA GLN A 301 -5.61 -19.71 -14.98
C GLN A 301 -6.83 -20.44 -14.40
N GLY A 302 -7.34 -19.99 -13.26
CA GLY A 302 -8.59 -20.47 -12.67
C GLY A 302 -9.78 -20.29 -13.61
N ALA A 303 -9.97 -19.08 -14.12
CA ALA A 303 -11.05 -18.73 -15.04
C ALA A 303 -10.99 -19.51 -16.35
N TRP A 304 -9.80 -19.70 -16.94
CA TRP A 304 -9.66 -20.50 -18.16
C TRP A 304 -9.98 -21.97 -17.93
N SER A 305 -9.67 -22.51 -16.75
CA SER A 305 -9.95 -23.93 -16.44
C SER A 305 -11.44 -24.25 -16.24
N THR A 306 -12.30 -23.24 -16.02
CA THR A 306 -13.76 -23.43 -15.88
C THR A 306 -14.51 -23.35 -17.19
N ILE A 307 -13.87 -22.85 -18.26
CA ILE A 307 -14.41 -22.89 -19.62
C ILE A 307 -14.19 -24.31 -20.16
N GLN A 308 -15.13 -25.23 -19.87
CA GLN A 308 -15.14 -26.50 -20.59
C GLN A 308 -15.42 -26.24 -22.08
N PRO A 309 -14.72 -26.93 -23.01
CA PRO A 309 -15.10 -26.89 -24.41
C PRO A 309 -16.52 -27.47 -24.53
N ARG A 310 -17.45 -26.70 -25.10
CA ARG A 310 -18.86 -27.07 -25.35
C ARG A 310 -19.03 -28.26 -26.34
N GLY A 311 -18.02 -29.11 -26.55
CA GLY A 311 -17.94 -30.04 -27.68
C GLY A 311 -17.85 -31.52 -27.32
N GLY A 312 -18.47 -31.97 -26.22
CA GLY A 312 -18.35 -33.36 -25.75
C GLY A 312 -19.66 -34.11 -25.55
N ALA A 313 -20.76 -33.71 -26.20
CA ALA A 313 -22.05 -34.40 -26.13
C ALA A 313 -22.48 -34.88 -27.53
N LEU A 314 -21.66 -35.73 -28.14
CA LEU A 314 -22.05 -36.61 -29.25
C LEU A 314 -21.23 -37.91 -29.10
N GLN A 315 -21.66 -38.77 -28.18
CA GLN A 315 -21.41 -40.21 -28.22
C GLN A 315 -22.70 -40.92 -27.81
#